data_AF-A0A836UQ85-F1
#
_entry.id   AF-A0A836UQ85-F1
#
_cell.length_a   1.000
_cell.length_b   1.000
_cell.length_c   1.000
_cell.angle_alpha   90.00
_cell.angle_beta   90.00
_cell.angle_gamma   90.00
#
_symmetry.space_group_name_H-M   'P 1'
#
loop_
_entity.id
_entity.type
_entity.pdbx_description
1 polymer ?
#
loop_
_entity_poly.entity_id
_entity_poly.type
_entity_poly.pdbx_seq_one_letter_code
_entity_poly.pdbx_strand_id
1 'polypeptide(L)'
;MSLLPWKRRDLQQQLSAYLDGELDPQKVPSMGEDLVFDRDLRDTLADYAHADALVSEALAPETLPDARAFADALVETLPIAQKKPVHSRRIKPAVWASVGILVTAGITIAGLKRRGLV
;
A
#
# COMPACT_ATOMS: atom_id res chain seq x y z
N MET A 1 7.23 -29.09 32.14
CA MET A 1 8.44 -29.51 32.90
C MET A 1 9.55 -28.53 32.55
N SER A 2 10.19 -27.89 33.53
CA SER A 2 11.29 -26.94 33.26
C SER A 2 12.54 -27.69 32.81
N LEU A 3 13.03 -27.41 31.61
CA LEU A 3 14.31 -27.93 31.13
C LEU A 3 15.45 -27.32 31.94
N LEU A 4 16.48 -28.12 32.19
CA LEU A 4 17.72 -27.65 32.82
C LEU A 4 18.34 -26.56 31.94
N PRO A 5 18.97 -25.52 32.54
CA PRO A 5 19.40 -24.33 31.82
C PRO A 5 20.39 -24.61 30.69
N TRP A 6 21.25 -25.63 30.83
CA TRP A 6 22.19 -26.03 29.79
C TRP A 6 21.50 -26.74 28.61
N LYS A 7 20.49 -27.56 28.86
CA LYS A 7 19.70 -28.21 27.79
C LYS A 7 18.90 -27.20 26.99
N ARG A 8 18.40 -26.16 27.66
CA ARG A 8 17.69 -25.07 27.00
C ARG A 8 18.59 -24.32 26.03
N ARG A 9 19.84 -24.04 26.43
CA ARG A 9 20.83 -23.39 25.55
C ARG A 9 21.18 -24.24 24.32
N ASP A 10 21.43 -25.53 24.53
CA ASP A 10 21.72 -26.47 23.45
C ASP A 10 20.56 -26.54 22.44
N LEU A 11 19.32 -26.63 22.93
CA LEU A 11 18.13 -26.61 22.08
C LEU A 11 17.99 -25.30 21.29
N GLN A 12 18.23 -24.15 21.93
CA GLN A 12 18.20 -22.84 21.25
C GLN A 12 19.26 -22.75 20.15
N GLN A 13 20.45 -23.28 20.40
CA GLN A 13 21.53 -23.28 19.42
C GLN A 13 21.21 -24.20 18.23
N GLN A 14 20.60 -25.35 18.48
CA GLN A 14 20.15 -26.26 17.43
C GLN A 14 19.00 -25.66 16.62
N LEU A 15 18.09 -24.91 17.25
CA LEU A 15 17.01 -24.19 16.56
C LEU A 15 17.53 -23.07 15.65
N SER A 16 18.51 -22.30 16.12
CA SER A 16 19.19 -21.30 15.27
C SER A 16 19.85 -21.96 14.08
N ALA A 17 20.67 -22.99 14.31
CA ALA A 17 21.34 -23.72 13.24
C ALA A 17 20.34 -24.36 12.26
N TYR A 18 19.17 -24.81 12.74
CA TYR A 18 18.11 -25.32 11.89
C TYR A 18 17.55 -24.23 10.97
N LEU A 19 17.30 -23.03 11.51
CA LEU A 19 16.80 -21.88 10.75
C LEU A 19 17.82 -21.43 9.69
N ASP A 20 19.09 -21.39 10.05
CA ASP A 20 20.20 -20.98 9.16
C ASP A 20 20.58 -22.08 8.14
N GLY A 21 20.01 -23.29 8.27
CA GLY A 21 20.36 -24.44 7.43
C GLY A 21 21.73 -25.05 7.74
N GLU A 22 22.34 -24.69 8.88
CA GLU A 22 23.64 -25.15 9.35
C GLU A 22 23.54 -26.37 10.29
N LEU A 23 22.33 -26.81 10.64
CA LEU A 23 22.14 -27.98 11.49
C LEU A 23 22.67 -29.24 10.79
N ASP A 24 23.34 -30.11 11.57
CA ASP A 24 23.77 -31.43 11.12
C ASP A 24 22.61 -32.16 10.41
N PRO A 25 22.79 -32.60 9.13
CA PRO A 25 21.76 -33.29 8.36
C PRO A 25 21.15 -34.49 9.07
N GLN A 26 21.89 -35.15 9.97
CA GLN A 26 21.37 -36.28 10.74
C GLN A 26 20.35 -35.87 11.80
N LYS A 27 20.37 -34.62 12.25
CA LYS A 27 19.49 -34.06 13.29
C LYS A 27 18.30 -33.27 12.73
N VAL A 28 18.33 -32.93 11.44
CA VAL A 28 17.24 -32.22 10.75
C VAL A 28 15.90 -32.96 10.86
N PRO A 29 15.81 -34.30 10.64
CA PRO A 29 14.53 -35.00 10.75
C PRO A 29 13.93 -34.92 12.16
N SER A 30 14.73 -35.16 13.19
CA SER A 30 14.25 -35.09 14.58
C SER A 30 13.82 -33.68 14.98
N MET A 31 14.55 -32.65 14.55
CA MET A 31 14.16 -31.26 14.80
C MET A 31 12.86 -30.90 14.08
N GLY A 32 12.69 -31.40 12.85
CA GLY A 32 11.44 -31.25 12.09
C GLY A 32 10.25 -31.91 12.79
N GLU A 33 10.43 -33.11 13.35
CA GLU A 33 9.41 -33.79 14.15
C GLU A 33 9.06 -32.99 15.41
N ASP A 34 10.06 -32.54 16.17
CA ASP A 34 9.86 -31.74 17.38
C ASP A 34 9.07 -30.47 17.06
N LEU A 35 9.39 -29.78 15.96
CA LEU A 35 8.66 -28.61 15.48
C LEU A 35 7.20 -28.91 15.11
N VAL A 36 6.88 -30.08 14.57
CA VAL A 36 5.49 -30.43 14.22
C VAL A 36 4.62 -30.55 15.48
N PHE A 37 5.17 -31.12 16.55
CA PHE A 37 4.39 -31.47 17.75
C PHE A 37 4.53 -30.46 18.89
N ASP A 38 5.61 -29.69 18.96
CA ASP A 38 5.85 -28.69 19.99
C ASP A 38 5.47 -27.28 19.49
N ARG A 39 4.45 -26.69 20.11
CA ARG A 39 4.01 -25.33 19.80
C ARG A 39 5.00 -24.28 20.32
N ASP A 40 5.49 -24.43 21.54
CA ASP A 40 6.38 -23.45 22.15
C ASP A 40 7.69 -23.34 21.36
N LEU A 41 8.12 -24.47 20.80
CA LEU A 41 9.29 -24.58 19.94
C LEU A 41 9.08 -23.89 18.58
N ARG A 42 7.89 -24.01 17.99
CA ARG A 42 7.50 -23.24 16.79
C ARG A 42 7.41 -21.75 17.05
N ASP A 43 6.83 -21.35 18.18
CA ASP A 43 6.73 -19.94 18.55
C ASP A 43 8.14 -19.34 18.72
N THR A 44 9.06 -20.08 19.35
CA THR A 44 10.47 -19.69 19.47
C THR A 44 11.17 -19.59 18.10
N LEU A 45 10.93 -20.53 17.19
CA LEU A 45 11.49 -20.49 15.83
C LEU A 45 10.95 -19.28 15.05
N ALA A 46 9.66 -18.97 15.20
CA ALA A 46 9.04 -17.80 14.58
C ALA A 46 9.61 -16.48 15.11
N ASP A 47 9.90 -16.40 16.41
CA ASP A 47 10.57 -15.24 17.01
C ASP A 47 11.97 -15.02 16.41
N TYR A 48 12.74 -16.09 16.19
CA TYR A 48 14.04 -16.00 15.54
C TYR A 48 13.94 -15.56 14.08
N ALA A 49 13.02 -16.16 13.31
CA ALA A 49 12.76 -15.76 11.93
C ALA A 49 12.33 -14.28 11.83
N HIS A 50 11.53 -13.80 12.78
CA HIS A 50 11.09 -12.42 12.82
C HIS A 50 12.24 -11.46 13.15
N ALA A 51 13.09 -11.81 14.13
CA ALA A 51 14.27 -11.03 14.45
C ALA A 51 15.24 -10.93 13.27
N ASP A 52 15.46 -12.03 12.55
CA ASP A 52 16.28 -12.04 11.34
C ASP A 52 15.72 -11.11 10.26
N ALA A 53 14.41 -11.15 10.01
CA ALA A 53 13.75 -10.23 9.08
C ALA A 53 13.95 -8.75 9.47
N LEU A 54 13.80 -8.41 10.76
CA LEU A 54 14.02 -7.04 11.25
C LEU A 54 15.48 -6.59 11.06
N VAL A 55 16.44 -7.48 11.33
CA VAL A 55 17.86 -7.20 11.13
C VAL A 55 18.16 -7.04 9.64
N SER A 56 17.63 -7.92 8.80
CA SER A 56 17.78 -7.82 7.34
C SER A 56 17.19 -6.52 6.79
N GLU A 57 16.05 -6.07 7.31
CA GLU A 57 15.44 -4.80 6.92
C GLU A 57 16.28 -3.61 7.38
N ALA A 58 16.79 -3.64 8.62
CA ALA A 58 17.65 -2.58 9.15
C ALA A 58 19.00 -2.48 8.44
N LEU A 59 19.53 -3.60 7.94
CA LEU A 59 20.77 -3.68 7.16
C LEU A 59 20.54 -3.47 5.66
N ALA A 60 19.28 -3.45 5.20
CA ALA A 60 18.98 -3.19 3.80
C ALA A 60 19.48 -1.79 3.43
N PRO A 61 20.14 -1.63 2.27
CA PRO A 61 20.57 -0.32 1.82
C PRO A 61 19.34 0.59 1.68
N GLU A 62 19.49 1.87 2.04
CA GLU A 62 18.45 2.87 1.79
C GLU A 62 18.16 2.92 0.29
N THR A 63 17.06 2.29 -0.10
CA THR A 63 16.55 2.34 -1.46
C THR A 63 15.61 3.52 -1.53
N LEU A 64 16.05 4.60 -2.18
CA LEU A 64 15.13 5.64 -2.60
C LEU A 64 14.24 5.04 -3.70
N PRO A 65 12.92 5.00 -3.52
CA PRO A 65 12.04 4.50 -4.56
C PRO A 65 12.20 5.36 -5.81
N ASP A 66 12.49 4.72 -6.94
CA ASP A 66 12.52 5.42 -8.23
C ASP A 66 11.08 5.79 -8.62
N ALA A 67 10.72 7.03 -8.30
CA ALA A 67 9.41 7.58 -8.58
C ALA A 67 9.05 7.50 -10.08
N ARG A 68 10.05 7.49 -10.97
CA ARG A 68 9.82 7.40 -12.42
C ARG A 68 9.48 5.98 -12.85
N ALA A 69 10.24 5.00 -12.39
CA ALA A 69 9.94 3.59 -12.63
C ALA A 69 8.56 3.18 -12.07
N PHE A 70 8.20 3.70 -10.90
CA PHE A 70 6.86 3.50 -10.32
C PHE A 70 5.76 4.16 -11.16
N ALA A 71 5.96 5.41 -11.59
CA ALA A 71 4.99 6.12 -12.43
C ALA A 71 4.78 5.41 -13.77
N ASP A 72 5.86 4.92 -14.39
CA ASP A 72 5.80 4.19 -15.66
C ASP A 72 5.05 2.86 -15.48
N ALA A 73 5.34 2.08 -14.43
CA ALA A 73 4.60 0.84 -14.11
C ALA A 73 3.13 1.09 -13.75
N LEU A 74 2.82 2.21 -13.09
CA LEU A 74 1.45 2.60 -12.78
C LEU A 74 0.67 2.97 -14.04
N VAL A 75 1.30 3.68 -14.98
CA VAL A 75 0.69 4.01 -16.27
C VAL A 75 0.40 2.75 -17.09
N GLU A 76 1.28 1.74 -17.06
CA GLU A 76 1.06 0.46 -17.73
C GLU A 76 -0.08 -0.37 -17.14
N THR A 77 -0.31 -0.27 -15.82
CA THR A 77 -1.37 -1.01 -15.13
C THR A 77 -2.74 -0.32 -15.19
N LEU A 78 -2.77 0.97 -15.50
CA LEU A 78 -4.02 1.70 -15.69
C LEU A 78 -4.66 1.29 -17.02
N PRO A 79 -5.92 0.84 -17.01
CA PRO A 79 -6.63 0.57 -18.26
C PRO A 79 -6.69 1.86 -19.06
N ILE A 80 -6.17 1.83 -20.30
CA ILE A 80 -6.19 2.96 -21.24
C ILE A 80 -7.62 3.49 -21.26
N ALA A 81 -7.84 4.65 -20.64
CA ALA A 81 -9.14 5.28 -20.61
C ALA A 81 -9.52 5.57 -22.06
N GLN A 82 -10.41 4.73 -22.63
CA GLN A 82 -10.96 4.99 -23.94
C GLN A 82 -11.54 6.40 -23.90
N LYS A 83 -10.97 7.28 -24.73
CA LYS A 83 -11.35 8.68 -24.85
C LYS A 83 -12.84 8.71 -25.21
N LYS A 84 -13.72 8.89 -24.22
CA LYS A 84 -15.17 9.01 -24.47
C LYS A 84 -15.35 10.15 -25.49
N PRO A 85 -16.06 9.94 -26.59
CA PRO A 85 -16.31 11.01 -27.54
C PRO A 85 -17.01 12.15 -26.80
N VAL A 86 -16.40 13.33 -26.82
CA VAL A 86 -16.99 14.55 -26.27
C VAL A 86 -18.25 14.83 -27.09
N HIS A 87 -19.40 14.44 -26.55
CA HIS A 87 -20.68 14.72 -27.17
C HIS A 87 -20.86 16.24 -27.15
N SER A 88 -20.76 16.89 -28.31
CA SER A 88 -21.04 18.32 -28.44
C SER A 88 -22.48 18.56 -27.99
N ARG A 89 -22.65 19.12 -26.79
CA ARG A 89 -23.97 19.47 -26.26
C ARG A 89 -24.56 20.54 -27.18
N ARG A 90 -25.49 20.17 -28.06
CA ARG A 90 -26.29 21.13 -28.82
C ARG A 90 -27.19 21.87 -27.83
N ILE A 91 -26.70 22.99 -27.32
CA ILE A 91 -27.47 23.85 -26.43
C ILE A 91 -28.62 24.46 -27.24
N LYS A 92 -29.86 24.26 -26.79
CA LYS A 92 -31.05 24.76 -27.47
C LYS A 92 -31.00 26.30 -27.54
N PRO A 93 -31.33 26.92 -28.69
CA PRO A 93 -31.23 28.39 -28.86
C PRO A 93 -32.09 29.18 -27.87
N ALA A 94 -33.17 28.58 -27.34
CA ALA A 94 -33.98 29.16 -26.29
C ALA A 94 -33.19 29.46 -24.99
N VAL A 95 -32.18 28.64 -24.66
CA VAL A 95 -31.33 28.85 -23.48
C VAL A 95 -30.41 30.06 -23.67
N TRP A 96 -29.91 30.26 -24.89
CA TRP A 96 -29.14 31.45 -25.23
C TRP A 96 -29.99 32.73 -25.17
N ALA A 97 -31.22 32.66 -25.67
CA ALA A 97 -32.16 33.76 -25.60
C ALA A 97 -32.50 34.14 -24.14
N SER A 98 -32.71 33.15 -23.26
CA SER A 98 -33.01 33.42 -21.85
C SER A 98 -31.84 34.08 -21.12
N VAL A 99 -30.59 33.70 -21.43
CA VAL A 99 -29.41 34.34 -20.86
C VAL A 99 -29.31 35.80 -21.33
N GLY A 100 -29.55 36.06 -22.62
CA GLY A 100 -29.56 37.41 -23.17
C GLY A 100 -30.59 38.31 -22.49
N ILE A 101 -31.84 37.86 -22.37
CA ILE A 101 -32.92 38.62 -21.72
C ILE A 101 -32.58 38.91 -20.25
N LEU A 102 -32.01 37.95 -19.52
CA LEU A 102 -31.70 38.10 -18.10
C LEU A 102 -30.55 39.10 -17.87
N VAL A 103 -29.54 39.10 -18.75
CA VAL A 103 -28.46 40.10 -18.74
C VAL A 103 -29.00 41.48 -19.09
N THR A 104 -29.84 41.62 -20.11
CA THR A 104 -30.44 42.91 -20.50
C THR A 104 -31.37 43.46 -19.42
N ALA A 105 -32.19 42.61 -18.80
CA ALA A 105 -33.04 42.99 -17.67
C ALA A 105 -32.22 43.40 -16.44
N GLY A 106 -31.14 42.67 -16.13
CA GLY A 106 -30.25 43.01 -15.03
C GLY A 106 -29.55 44.37 -15.23
N ILE A 107 -29.04 44.63 -16.44
CA ILE A 107 -28.39 45.90 -16.77
C ILE A 107 -29.37 47.07 -16.73
N THR A 108 -30.61 46.89 -17.21
CA THR A 108 -31.64 47.93 -17.17
C THR A 108 -32.08 48.25 -15.75
N ILE A 109 -32.27 47.25 -14.89
CA ILE A 109 -32.59 47.45 -13.46
C ILE A 109 -31.44 48.15 -12.72
N ALA A 110 -30.19 47.72 -12.95
CA ALA A 110 -29.01 48.35 -12.35
C ALA A 110 -28.83 49.80 -12.84
N GLY A 111 -29.13 50.07 -14.10
CA GLY A 111 -29.12 51.41 -14.69
C GLY A 111 -30.19 52.34 -14.09
N LEU A 112 -31.41 51.84 -13.86
CA LEU A 112 -32.48 52.60 -13.20
C LEU A 112 -32.11 52.95 -11.75
N LYS A 113 -31.56 51.97 -11.00
CA LYS A 113 -31.10 52.18 -9.62
C LYS A 113 -29.99 53.23 -9.53
N ARG A 114 -29.05 53.26 -10.48
CA ARG A 114 -27.97 54.26 -10.51
C ARG A 114 -28.45 55.67 -10.83
N ARG A 115 -29.59 55.82 -11.50
CA ARG A 115 -30.21 57.13 -11.82
C ARG A 115 -31.21 57.62 -10.77
N GLY A 116 -31.39 56.90 -9.66
CA GLY A 116 -32.27 57.31 -8.56
C GLY A 116 -33.77 57.31 -8.90
N LEU A 117 -34.16 56.54 -9.92
CA LEU A 117 -35.55 56.42 -10.38
C LEU A 117 -36.33 55.29 -9.68
N VAL A 118 -35.68 54.52 -8.80
CA VAL A 118 -36.24 53.46 -7.95
C VAL A 118 -35.56 53.49 -6.59
#